data_AF-A0A1B3M2V5-F1
#
_entry.id   AF-A0A1B3M2V5-F1
#
_cell.length_a   1.000
_cell.length_b   1.000
_cell.length_c   1.000
_cell.angle_alpha   90.00
_cell.angle_beta   90.00
_cell.angle_gamma   90.00
#
_symmetry.space_group_name_H-M   'P 1'
#
loop_
_entity.id
_entity.type
_entity.pdbx_description
1 polymer ?
#
loop_
_entity_poly.entity_id
_entity_poly.type
_entity_poly.pdbx_seq_one_letter_code
_entity_poly.pdbx_strand_id
1 'polypeptide(L)'
;MRKTFQLTQEGRHRDRVLEAVKHEIRKYLKRERRRDLPEGVDFLDFDCRCGATKDSAEVVHLSALMASLDAVAKEGATEAYVEILAKPGVRQARPPGTSAKEDHPAQSADAPDHIAPAPEDPAP
;
A
#
# COMPACT_ATOMS: atom_id res chain seq x y z
N MET A 1 -1.37 -11.74 8.49
CA MET A 1 -0.19 -11.71 9.38
C MET A 1 -0.27 -10.50 10.30
N ARG A 2 0.00 -10.66 11.60
CA ARG A 2 0.06 -9.56 12.58
C ARG A 2 1.41 -9.63 13.29
N LYS A 3 2.20 -8.55 13.28
CA LYS A 3 3.52 -8.54 13.89
C LYS A 3 3.93 -7.14 14.30
N THR A 4 4.51 -7.04 15.49
CA THR A 4 5.20 -5.84 15.94
C THR A 4 6.69 -5.99 15.67
N PHE A 5 7.32 -4.96 15.13
CA PHE A 5 8.73 -4.91 14.79
C PHE A 5 9.42 -3.85 15.64
N GLN A 6 10.50 -4.21 16.32
CA GLN A 6 11.27 -3.24 17.09
C GLN A 6 12.21 -2.48 16.17
N LEU A 7 11.84 -1.23 15.84
CA LEU A 7 12.62 -0.34 14.98
C LEU A 7 13.90 0.15 15.67
N THR A 8 13.85 0.31 16.99
CA THR A 8 15.00 0.74 17.80
C THR A 8 15.53 -0.45 18.59
N GLN A 9 16.50 -1.16 18.02
CA GLN A 9 17.26 -2.21 18.70
C GLN A 9 18.66 -1.73 19.03
N GLU A 10 19.08 -1.90 20.27
CA GLU A 10 20.41 -1.55 20.74
C GLU A 10 21.47 -2.34 19.94
N GLY A 11 22.25 -1.62 19.12
CA GLY A 11 23.27 -2.21 18.24
C GLY A 11 22.83 -2.49 16.78
N ARG A 12 21.61 -2.13 16.35
CA ARG A 12 21.15 -2.31 14.96
C ARG A 12 20.69 -1.02 14.30
N HIS A 13 21.08 -0.81 13.04
CA HIS A 13 20.64 0.35 12.26
C HIS A 13 19.14 0.28 11.97
N ARG A 14 18.42 1.36 12.28
CA ARG A 14 16.96 1.48 12.07
C ARG A 14 16.58 1.21 10.61
N ASP A 15 17.40 1.66 9.67
CA ASP A 15 17.19 1.45 8.22
C ASP A 15 17.20 -0.04 7.85
N ARG A 16 18.08 -0.83 8.49
CA ARG A 16 18.16 -2.27 8.27
C ARG A 16 16.95 -3.00 8.83
N VAL A 17 16.42 -2.55 9.97
CA VAL A 17 15.18 -3.10 10.51
C VAL A 17 14.03 -2.78 9.56
N LEU A 18 13.89 -1.53 9.12
CA LEU A 18 12.89 -1.13 8.13
C LEU A 18 12.96 -1.96 6.86
N GLU A 19 14.15 -2.15 6.29
CA GLU A 19 14.35 -3.01 5.12
C GLU A 19 13.84 -4.44 5.37
N ALA A 20 14.16 -5.02 6.53
CA ALA A 20 13.71 -6.36 6.91
C ALA A 20 12.18 -6.43 7.02
N VAL A 21 11.54 -5.43 7.64
CA VAL A 21 10.08 -5.32 7.73
C VAL A 21 9.45 -5.26 6.35
N LYS A 22 9.92 -4.34 5.48
CA LYS A 22 9.45 -4.20 4.10
C LYS A 22 9.63 -5.49 3.30
N HIS A 23 10.75 -6.18 3.50
CA HIS A 23 11.02 -7.44 2.81
C HIS A 23 10.08 -8.56 3.27
N GLU A 24 9.82 -8.66 4.57
CA GLU A 24 8.88 -9.65 5.13
C GLU A 24 7.46 -9.41 4.62
N ILE A 25 7.01 -8.16 4.58
CA ILE A 25 5.70 -7.77 4.02
C ILE A 25 5.61 -8.13 2.52
N ARG A 26 6.62 -7.77 1.73
CA ARG A 26 6.67 -8.14 0.30
C ARG A 26 6.62 -9.65 0.11
N LYS A 27 7.31 -10.41 0.97
CA LYS A 27 7.27 -11.88 0.94
C LYS A 27 5.89 -12.41 1.27
N TYR A 28 5.21 -11.84 2.26
CA TYR A 28 3.85 -12.20 2.63
C TYR A 28 2.86 -11.92 1.50
N LEU A 29 2.84 -10.69 0.96
CA LEU A 29 1.99 -10.31 -0.17
C LEU A 29 2.21 -11.18 -1.39
N LYS A 30 3.47 -11.50 -1.72
CA LYS A 30 3.79 -12.38 -2.85
C LYS A 30 3.27 -13.80 -2.64
N ARG A 31 3.31 -14.32 -1.41
CA ARG A 31 2.74 -15.65 -1.10
C ARG A 31 1.22 -15.63 -1.20
N GLU A 32 0.61 -14.58 -0.71
CA GLU A 32 -0.85 -14.47 -0.65
C GLU A 32 -1.45 -14.19 -2.04
N ARG A 33 -0.77 -13.43 -2.90
CA ARG A 33 -1.16 -13.27 -4.31
C ARG A 33 -0.92 -14.52 -5.16
N ARG A 34 -0.09 -15.45 -4.69
CA ARG A 34 0.14 -16.75 -5.34
C ARG A 34 -0.83 -17.83 -4.87
N ARG A 35 -1.67 -17.54 -3.87
CA ARG A 35 -2.71 -18.49 -3.46
C ARG A 35 -3.76 -18.56 -4.54
N ASP A 36 -4.16 -19.79 -4.86
CA ASP A 36 -5.27 -20.03 -5.76
C ASP A 36 -6.54 -19.46 -5.14
N LEU A 37 -7.20 -18.58 -5.88
CA LEU A 37 -8.49 -18.02 -5.52
C LEU A 37 -9.52 -19.17 -5.58
N PRO A 38 -10.32 -19.39 -4.53
CA PRO A 38 -11.42 -20.36 -4.59
C PRO A 38 -12.40 -19.99 -5.71
N GLU A 39 -13.10 -20.98 -6.27
CA GLU A 39 -14.15 -20.74 -7.28
C GLU A 39 -15.16 -19.69 -6.75
N GLY A 40 -15.30 -18.59 -7.49
CA GLY A 40 -16.20 -17.48 -7.15
C GLY A 40 -15.56 -16.31 -6.39
N VAL A 41 -14.26 -16.33 -6.10
CA VAL A 41 -13.54 -15.15 -5.57
C VAL A 41 -12.88 -14.40 -6.72
N ASP A 42 -13.36 -13.19 -7.02
CA ASP A 42 -12.83 -12.35 -8.11
C ASP A 42 -11.52 -11.65 -7.73
N PHE A 43 -11.35 -11.31 -6.45
CA PHE A 43 -10.15 -10.61 -5.97
C PHE A 43 -9.84 -10.93 -4.50
N LEU A 44 -8.58 -10.75 -4.13
CA LEU A 44 -8.15 -10.80 -2.74
C LEU A 44 -7.94 -9.37 -2.25
N ASP A 45 -8.76 -8.94 -1.29
CA ASP A 45 -8.61 -7.64 -0.65
C ASP A 45 -7.58 -7.74 0.48
N PHE A 46 -6.79 -6.69 0.66
CA PHE A 46 -5.72 -6.64 1.65
C PHE A 46 -5.96 -5.46 2.59
N ASP A 47 -6.58 -5.75 3.72
CA ASP A 47 -6.78 -4.79 4.80
C ASP A 47 -5.45 -4.67 5.57
N CYS A 48 -4.78 -3.55 5.32
CA CYS A 48 -3.43 -3.26 5.77
C CYS A 48 -3.51 -2.20 6.87
N ARG A 49 -2.86 -2.44 8.01
CA ARG A 49 -2.75 -1.48 9.11
C ARG A 49 -1.31 -1.31 9.52
N CYS A 50 -0.92 -0.07 9.79
CA CYS A 50 0.39 0.24 10.32
C CYS A 50 0.34 1.38 11.32
N GLY A 51 1.25 1.36 12.28
CA GLY A 51 1.45 2.44 13.24
C GLY A 51 2.65 2.17 14.12
N ALA A 52 3.01 3.11 15.00
CA ALA A 52 4.03 2.88 16.01
C ALA A 52 3.64 1.77 16.99
N THR A 53 2.35 1.69 17.33
CA THR A 53 1.78 0.70 18.25
C THR A 53 0.46 0.16 17.72
N LYS A 54 -0.09 -0.86 18.41
CA LYS A 54 -1.39 -1.43 18.07
C LYS A 54 -2.53 -0.41 18.18
N ASP A 55 -2.47 0.49 19.16
CA ASP A 55 -3.51 1.49 19.41
C ASP A 55 -3.44 2.67 18.44
N SER A 56 -2.23 3.01 17.98
CA SER A 56 -2.01 4.02 16.95
C SER A 56 -1.98 3.43 15.53
N ALA A 57 -2.42 2.19 15.35
CA ALA A 57 -2.39 1.52 14.05
C ALA A 57 -3.58 1.96 13.21
N GLU A 58 -3.28 2.68 12.13
CA GLU A 58 -4.30 3.16 11.21
C GLU A 58 -4.44 2.23 10.01
N VAL A 59 -5.66 2.18 9.45
CA VAL A 59 -5.93 1.46 8.21
C VAL A 59 -5.35 2.24 7.06
N VAL A 60 -4.46 1.61 6.31
CA VAL A 60 -3.77 2.19 5.15
C VAL A 60 -3.92 1.28 3.95
N HIS A 61 -3.87 1.85 2.75
CA HIS A 61 -3.83 1.05 1.54
C HIS A 61 -2.47 0.36 1.37
N LEU A 62 -2.45 -0.73 0.60
CA LEU A 62 -1.22 -1.47 0.29
C LEU A 62 -0.11 -0.58 -0.31
N SER A 63 -0.49 0.36 -1.18
CA SER A 63 0.42 1.34 -1.78
C SER A 63 1.02 2.28 -0.73
N ALA A 64 0.23 2.70 0.26
CA ALA A 64 0.63 3.60 1.33
C ALA A 64 1.41 2.90 2.45
N LEU A 65 1.18 1.61 2.69
CA LEU A 65 1.76 0.86 3.81
C LEU A 65 3.30 0.95 3.86
N MET A 66 3.97 0.92 2.71
CA MET A 66 5.43 1.08 2.65
C MET A 66 5.88 2.49 3.05
N ALA A 67 5.15 3.52 2.60
CA ALA A 67 5.42 4.91 2.91
C ALA A 67 5.10 5.24 4.38
N SER A 68 4.02 4.69 4.92
CA SER A 68 3.66 4.84 6.33
C SER A 68 4.69 4.21 7.26
N LEU A 69 5.26 3.06 6.91
CA LEU A 69 6.38 2.48 7.65
C LEU A 69 7.61 3.38 7.65
N ASP A 70 7.93 4.00 6.51
CA ASP A 70 9.03 4.97 6.43
C ASP A 70 8.76 6.20 7.29
N ALA A 71 7.51 6.68 7.32
CA ALA A 71 7.11 7.80 8.18
C ALA A 71 7.27 7.45 9.66
N VAL A 72 6.70 6.33 10.12
CA VAL A 72 6.80 5.86 11.52
C VAL A 72 8.25 5.72 11.97
N ALA A 73 9.12 5.21 11.11
CA ALA A 73 10.54 5.11 11.46
C ALA A 73 11.28 6.45 11.45
N LYS A 74 10.95 7.37 10.54
CA LYS A 74 11.48 8.75 10.51
C LYS A 74 11.05 9.56 11.72
N GLU A 75 9.83 9.35 12.20
CA GLU A 75 9.31 9.95 13.44
C GLU A 75 10.04 9.48 14.70
N GLY A 76 10.85 8.43 14.60
CA GLY A 76 11.64 7.97 15.72
C GLY A 76 10.96 6.89 16.56
N ALA A 77 9.85 6.29 16.10
CA ALA A 77 9.15 5.23 16.82
C ALA A 77 10.08 4.07 17.24
N THR A 78 9.93 3.59 18.47
CA THR A 78 10.71 2.46 19.01
C THR A 78 10.30 1.14 18.41
N GLU A 79 9.01 0.99 18.11
CA GLU A 79 8.40 -0.17 17.51
C GLU A 79 7.48 0.25 16.34
N ALA A 80 7.17 -0.69 15.47
CA ALA A 80 6.21 -0.55 14.39
C ALA A 80 5.28 -1.76 14.37
N TYR A 81 3.99 -1.51 14.58
CA TYR A 81 2.95 -2.50 14.40
C TYR A 81 2.56 -2.61 12.93
N VAL A 82 2.51 -3.84 12.41
CA VAL A 82 2.02 -4.13 11.06
C VAL A 82 1.02 -5.27 11.11
N GLU A 83 -0.14 -5.02 10.53
CA GLU A 83 -1.20 -6.00 10.36
C GLU A 83 -1.64 -6.04 8.90
N ILE A 84 -1.65 -7.24 8.31
CA ILE A 84 -2.11 -7.47 6.95
C ILE A 84 -3.11 -8.61 7.00
N LEU A 85 -4.37 -8.34 6.70
CA LEU A 85 -5.43 -9.34 6.61
C LEU A 85 -5.81 -9.50 5.15
N ALA A 86 -5.56 -10.70 4.62
CA ALA A 86 -6.05 -11.08 3.31
C ALA A 86 -7.49 -11.57 3.44
N LYS A 87 -8.41 -10.90 2.76
CA LYS A 87 -9.83 -11.23 2.74
C LYS A 87 -10.21 -11.64 1.32
N PRO A 88 -10.72 -12.85 1.09
CA PRO A 88 -11.30 -13.20 -0.21
C PRO A 88 -12.52 -12.31 -0.45
N GLY A 89 -12.40 -11.46 -1.48
CA GLY A 89 -13.45 -10.57 -1.95
C GLY A 89 -14.21 -11.25 -3.08
N VAL A 90 -15.47 -11.55 -2.84
CA VAL A 90 -16.42 -11.91 -3.90
C VAL A 90 -17.01 -10.60 -4.40
N ARG A 91 -16.95 -10.31 -5.71
CA ARG A 91 -17.76 -9.20 -6.25
C ARG A 91 -19.22 -9.60 -6.12
N GLN A 92 -19.86 -9.30 -5.00
CA GLN A 92 -21.31 -9.25 -5.00
C GLN A 92 -21.71 -8.11 -5.94
N ALA A 93 -22.34 -8.46 -7.05
CA ALA A 93 -23.02 -7.51 -7.91
C ALA A 93 -23.90 -6.64 -7.02
N ARG A 94 -23.53 -5.37 -6.92
CA ARG A 94 -24.19 -4.38 -6.07
C ARG A 94 -25.67 -4.29 -6.48
N PRO A 95 -26.66 -4.60 -5.62
CA PRO A 95 -27.98 -4.03 -5.82
C PRO A 95 -27.84 -2.50 -5.73
N PRO A 96 -28.45 -1.73 -6.64
CA PRO A 96 -28.19 -0.31 -6.77
C PRO A 96 -28.64 0.42 -5.50
N GLY A 97 -27.69 0.97 -4.74
CA GLY A 97 -27.98 1.88 -3.63
C GLY A 97 -27.42 1.46 -2.26
N THR A 98 -26.10 1.53 -2.09
CA THR A 98 -25.50 1.90 -0.79
C THR A 98 -24.04 2.24 -0.96
N SER A 99 -23.72 3.46 -0.60
CA SER A 99 -22.40 4.10 -0.64
C SER A 99 -21.47 3.49 0.41
N ALA A 100 -20.25 3.15 0.04
CA ALA A 100 -19.15 2.94 0.96
C ALA A 100 -17.89 3.54 0.32
N LYS A 101 -17.54 4.73 0.83
CA LYS A 101 -16.34 5.54 0.59
C LYS A 101 -15.30 4.94 -0.35
N GLU A 102 -15.31 5.45 -1.58
CA GLU A 102 -14.13 5.66 -2.39
C GLU A 102 -13.18 6.59 -1.64
N ASP A 103 -12.11 6.03 -1.06
CA ASP A 103 -10.84 6.74 -0.88
C ASP A 103 -9.83 6.11 -1.86
N HIS A 104 -10.14 6.23 -3.15
CA HIS A 104 -9.13 6.25 -4.19
C HIS A 104 -8.89 7.73 -4.49
N PRO A 105 -7.79 8.36 -4.03
CA PRO A 105 -7.34 9.54 -4.72
C PRO A 105 -6.89 9.08 -6.10
N ALA A 106 -7.70 9.44 -7.07
CA ALA A 106 -7.41 9.36 -8.49
C ALA A 106 -5.97 9.82 -8.74
N GLN A 107 -5.13 8.89 -9.21
CA GLN A 107 -4.01 9.29 -10.06
C GLN A 107 -4.63 9.76 -11.38
N SER A 108 -4.86 11.06 -11.47
CA SER A 108 -5.22 11.74 -12.71
C SER A 108 -4.65 13.15 -12.65
N ALA A 109 -3.40 13.25 -13.10
CA ALA A 109 -2.83 14.40 -13.79
C ALA A 109 -1.77 13.75 -14.70
N ASP A 110 -2.22 13.06 -15.76
CA ASP A 110 -2.43 13.70 -17.06
C ASP A 110 -1.20 14.53 -17.42
N ALA A 111 -0.31 13.87 -18.17
CA ALA A 111 0.80 14.51 -18.83
C ALA A 111 0.24 15.57 -19.78
N PRO A 112 0.75 16.81 -19.80
CA PRO A 112 0.45 17.68 -20.92
C PRO A 112 1.12 17.08 -22.16
N ASP A 113 0.25 16.57 -23.01
CA ASP A 113 0.44 16.15 -24.38
C ASP A 113 1.47 17.05 -25.10
N HIS A 114 2.49 16.40 -25.65
CA HIS A 114 3.38 17.00 -26.64
C HIS A 114 2.55 17.31 -27.89
N ILE A 115 1.97 18.51 -27.97
CA ILE A 115 1.62 19.11 -29.26
C ILE A 115 2.86 19.82 -29.79
N ALA A 116 3.54 19.12 -30.70
CA ALA A 116 4.39 19.75 -31.68
C ALA A 116 3.50 20.33 -32.79
N PRO A 117 3.54 21.64 -33.10
CA PRO A 117 3.18 22.11 -34.42
C PRO A 117 4.39 21.92 -35.35
N ALA A 118 4.21 21.03 -36.33
CA ALA A 118 5.07 20.88 -37.50
C ALA A 118 4.87 22.08 -38.48
N PRO A 119 5.65 22.18 -39.57
CA PRO A 119 6.26 23.42 -40.06
C PRO A 119 5.41 24.24 -41.04
N GLU A 120 5.64 25.56 -41.08
CA GLU A 120 5.35 26.43 -42.23
C GLU A 120 6.63 27.19 -42.62
N ASP A 121 7.25 26.76 -43.74
CA ASP A 121 8.23 27.47 -44.57
C ASP A 121 7.51 28.58 -45.43
N PRO A 122 8.17 29.40 -46.29
CA PRO A 122 9.19 30.43 -46.06
C PRO A 122 8.85 31.80 -46.75
N ALA A 123 9.60 32.87 -46.40
CA ALA A 123 9.87 34.11 -47.16
C ALA A 123 8.70 35.09 -47.45
N PRO A 124 8.96 36.38 -47.76
CA PRO A 124 9.64 36.82 -48.99
C PRO A 124 11.06 37.40 -48.80
#